data_AF-A0AAD7P2N2-F1
#
_entry.id   AF-A0AAD7P2N2-F1
#
_cell.length_a   1.000
_cell.length_b   1.000
_cell.length_c   1.000
_cell.angle_alpha   90.00
_cell.angle_beta   90.00
_cell.angle_gamma   90.00
#
_symmetry.space_group_name_H-M   'P 1'
#
loop_
_entity.id
_entity.type
_entity.pdbx_description
1 polymer ?
#
loop_
_entity_poly.entity_id
_entity_poly.type
_entity_poly.pdbx_seq_one_letter_code
_entity_poly.pdbx_strand_id
1 'polypeptide(L)'
;SNWFRITTVAGTDCDSCGGVPSYNPSASSSVQQLPQAQNVSTLNGTASGAVVREYCGLLQSNGSAWVYPNQTVTVANQSATFFSPGVSGMIGMGLAPFVDSPAANWLAQNPTQPTFSFGMALNPPSNFSTDGGVLHWLHPDSSFYRGDIAWKPMLAANASMPSNLSTWFVEMDAWSVSGSSSSFNISQSGTELLTLLDPFYSNIVFPQTFARAIYADIPGASKHATSAFAHSWKLPCNSKFRLTVTFGTFSTSLDQTSLVVKQADGVCVGALQEWIDASATEYLLGSPFIAVLYLIFSYSQQGDGSVGVAARITASNKLSTGALVGIILGTVAVAALLIIAGVLLYFAFLRRSAKAA
;
A
#
# COMPACT_ATOMS: atom_id res chain seq x y z
N SER A 1 14.05 -0.75 20.31
CA SER A 1 12.63 -0.73 19.91
C SER A 1 12.47 -1.58 18.67
N ASN A 2 11.53 -2.53 18.68
CA ASN A 2 11.36 -3.55 17.64
C ASN A 2 10.13 -3.20 16.79
N TRP A 3 10.33 -2.64 15.60
CA TRP A 3 9.24 -2.20 14.74
C TRP A 3 8.91 -3.29 13.73
N PHE A 4 7.63 -3.57 13.52
CA PHE A 4 7.08 -4.51 12.52
C PHE A 4 7.54 -5.99 12.60
N ARG A 5 8.30 -6.38 13.63
CA ARG A 5 8.87 -7.74 13.75
C ARG A 5 7.95 -8.73 14.45
N ILE A 6 7.36 -8.28 15.56
CA ILE A 6 6.63 -9.16 16.48
C ILE A 6 5.15 -8.86 16.38
N THR A 7 4.37 -9.93 16.33
CA THR A 7 2.92 -9.86 16.43
C THR A 7 2.56 -9.35 17.83
N THR A 8 1.75 -8.31 17.91
CA THR A 8 1.37 -7.67 19.17
C THR A 8 -0.14 -7.66 19.29
N VAL A 9 -0.65 -8.02 20.47
CA VAL A 9 -2.09 -8.01 20.77
C VAL A 9 -2.35 -7.30 22.10
N ALA A 10 -3.52 -6.70 22.26
CA ALA A 10 -3.96 -6.14 23.53
C ALA A 10 -4.17 -7.28 24.56
N GLY A 11 -3.58 -7.16 25.75
CA GLY A 11 -3.81 -8.06 26.87
C GLY A 11 -5.02 -7.64 27.72
N THR A 12 -5.55 -8.55 28.53
CA THR A 12 -6.65 -8.25 29.47
C THR A 12 -6.29 -7.19 30.50
N ASP A 13 -5.00 -7.04 30.80
CA ASP A 13 -4.49 -6.12 31.82
C ASP A 13 -4.16 -4.72 31.22
N CYS A 14 -4.58 -4.47 29.97
CA CYS A 14 -4.24 -3.23 29.26
C CYS A 14 -5.35 -2.19 29.28
N ASP A 15 -5.38 -1.39 30.35
CA ASP A 15 -6.35 -0.30 30.49
C ASP A 15 -6.18 0.79 29.41
N SER A 16 -4.96 0.97 28.91
CA SER A 16 -4.63 1.95 27.86
C SER A 16 -4.82 1.42 26.43
N CYS A 17 -5.36 0.21 26.24
CA CYS A 17 -5.62 -0.37 24.92
C CYS A 17 -6.97 0.04 24.31
N GLY A 18 -7.69 1.00 24.93
CA GLY A 18 -8.89 1.59 24.34
C GLY A 18 -10.11 0.66 24.27
N GLY A 19 -10.18 -0.34 25.15
CA GLY A 19 -11.32 -1.26 25.24
C GLY A 19 -11.50 -2.20 24.05
N VAL A 20 -10.47 -2.39 23.23
CA VAL A 20 -10.46 -3.37 22.14
C VAL A 20 -10.52 -4.80 22.69
N PRO A 21 -10.97 -5.80 21.90
CA PRO A 21 -10.91 -7.20 22.30
C PRO A 21 -9.51 -7.58 22.78
N SER A 22 -9.43 -8.22 23.95
CA SER A 22 -8.16 -8.54 24.59
C SER A 22 -7.91 -10.04 24.64
N TYR A 23 -6.64 -10.40 24.56
CA TYR A 23 -6.15 -11.76 24.74
C TYR A 23 -5.87 -12.02 26.23
N ASN A 24 -6.36 -13.16 26.73
CA ASN A 24 -6.15 -13.62 28.09
C ASN A 24 -5.19 -14.83 28.08
N PRO A 25 -3.89 -14.64 28.39
CA PRO A 25 -2.92 -15.72 28.45
C PRO A 25 -3.34 -16.84 29.40
N SER A 26 -3.92 -16.51 30.55
CA SER A 26 -4.30 -17.47 31.59
C SER A 26 -5.44 -18.40 31.18
N ALA A 27 -6.19 -18.04 30.13
CA ALA A 27 -7.25 -18.88 29.57
C ALA A 27 -6.75 -19.83 28.46
N SER A 28 -5.50 -19.66 27.99
CA SER A 28 -4.93 -20.48 26.93
C SER A 28 -4.18 -21.68 27.50
N SER A 29 -4.40 -22.86 26.92
CA SER A 29 -3.64 -24.08 27.23
C SER A 29 -2.34 -24.21 26.45
N SER A 30 -2.14 -23.41 25.40
CA SER A 30 -0.95 -23.46 24.53
C SER A 30 0.05 -22.34 24.78
N VAL A 31 -0.30 -21.36 25.64
CA VAL A 31 0.60 -20.26 25.97
C VAL A 31 1.85 -20.76 26.68
N GLN A 32 3.00 -20.25 26.26
CA GLN A 32 4.26 -20.42 26.98
C GLN A 32 4.84 -19.04 27.28
N GLN A 33 4.93 -18.70 28.56
CA GLN A 33 5.49 -17.42 28.99
C GLN A 33 7.00 -17.39 28.69
N LEU A 34 7.47 -16.31 28.08
CA LEU A 34 8.89 -16.04 27.92
C LEU A 34 9.34 -15.04 29.00
N PRO A 35 10.59 -15.13 29.49
CA PRO A 35 11.08 -14.30 30.60
C PRO A 35 11.25 -12.82 30.24
N GLN A 36 10.99 -12.43 28.99
CA GLN A 36 11.27 -11.11 28.46
C GLN A 36 9.98 -10.30 28.33
N ALA A 37 10.06 -9.02 28.69
CA ALA A 37 9.10 -8.01 28.28
C ALA A 37 9.64 -7.27 27.06
N GLN A 38 8.74 -6.74 26.22
CA GLN A 38 9.12 -6.06 25.00
C GLN A 38 8.37 -4.77 24.79
N ASN A 39 9.10 -3.77 24.27
CA ASN A 39 8.54 -2.54 23.73
C ASN A 39 8.49 -2.64 22.20
N VAL A 40 7.28 -2.55 21.67
CA VAL A 40 6.96 -2.48 20.25
C VAL A 40 6.56 -1.05 19.93
N SER A 41 7.01 -0.57 18.79
CA SER A 41 6.68 0.78 18.35
C SER A 41 6.45 0.78 16.85
N THR A 42 5.58 1.67 16.41
CA THR A 42 5.17 1.98 15.04
C THR A 42 5.22 3.48 14.87
N LEU A 43 5.18 3.96 13.63
CA LEU A 43 5.35 5.39 13.35
C LEU A 43 4.33 6.23 14.13
N ASN A 44 3.17 5.65 14.38
CA ASN A 44 2.03 6.31 15.02
C ASN A 44 1.72 5.81 16.43
N GLY A 45 2.55 4.96 17.06
CA GLY A 45 2.22 4.47 18.40
C GLY A 45 3.19 3.47 19.00
N THR A 46 3.03 3.21 20.29
CA THR A 46 3.84 2.25 21.04
C THR A 46 2.96 1.30 21.84
N ALA A 47 3.45 0.08 22.05
CA ALA A 47 2.85 -0.90 22.93
C ALA A 47 3.96 -1.64 23.66
N SER A 48 3.69 -2.09 24.88
CA SER A 48 4.62 -2.96 25.58
C SER A 48 3.92 -3.93 26.48
N GLY A 49 4.59 -5.03 26.78
CA GLY A 49 4.12 -6.01 27.74
C GLY A 49 4.94 -7.29 27.70
N ALA A 50 4.35 -8.36 28.24
CA ALA A 50 4.99 -9.67 28.30
C ALA A 50 5.11 -10.30 26.90
N VAL A 51 6.12 -11.13 26.70
CA VAL A 51 6.27 -11.92 25.48
C VAL A 51 5.89 -13.36 25.76
N VAL A 52 5.11 -13.96 24.87
CA VAL A 52 4.68 -15.36 24.94
C VAL A 52 4.95 -16.09 23.63
N ARG A 53 5.04 -17.42 23.68
CA ARG A 53 4.78 -18.28 22.52
C ARG A 53 3.32 -18.71 22.56
N GLU A 54 2.65 -18.65 21.42
CA GLU A 54 1.24 -19.03 21.30
C GLU A 54 0.94 -19.69 19.95
N TYR A 55 -0.17 -20.41 19.88
CA TYR A 55 -0.76 -20.93 18.66
C TYR A 55 -1.69 -19.86 18.09
N CYS A 56 -1.30 -19.30 16.94
CA CYS A 56 -2.06 -18.25 16.29
C CYS A 56 -2.78 -18.79 15.06
N GLY A 57 -3.76 -18.04 14.56
CA GLY A 57 -4.41 -18.38 13.31
C GLY A 57 -4.97 -17.15 12.59
N LEU A 58 -5.04 -17.26 11.26
CA LEU A 58 -5.72 -16.29 10.40
C LEU A 58 -7.03 -16.89 9.89
N LEU A 59 -8.12 -16.14 9.99
CA LEU A 59 -9.39 -16.57 9.45
C LEU A 59 -9.38 -16.42 7.92
N GLN A 60 -9.66 -17.51 7.22
CA GLN A 60 -9.76 -17.57 5.77
C GLN A 60 -11.17 -17.16 5.32
N SER A 61 -11.32 -16.78 4.05
CA SER A 61 -12.61 -16.39 3.46
C SER A 61 -13.67 -17.49 3.47
N ASN A 62 -13.25 -18.75 3.55
CA ASN A 62 -14.13 -19.92 3.70
C ASN A 62 -14.52 -20.20 5.17
N GLY A 63 -14.11 -19.36 6.12
CA GLY A 63 -14.38 -19.50 7.55
C GLY A 63 -13.45 -20.46 8.30
N SER A 64 -12.52 -21.14 7.61
CA SER A 64 -11.51 -21.98 8.25
C SER A 64 -10.34 -21.16 8.79
N ALA A 65 -9.62 -21.68 9.78
CA ALA A 65 -8.42 -21.04 10.31
C ALA A 65 -7.16 -21.59 9.63
N TRP A 66 -6.29 -20.71 9.15
CA TRP A 66 -4.90 -21.05 8.85
C TRP A 66 -4.09 -20.92 10.14
N VAL A 67 -3.80 -22.05 10.79
CA VAL A 67 -3.16 -22.10 12.10
C VAL A 67 -1.64 -22.21 11.95
N TYR A 68 -0.91 -21.46 12.77
CA TYR A 68 0.54 -21.52 12.85
C TYR A 68 0.98 -21.54 14.33
N PRO A 69 1.61 -22.64 14.79
CA PRO A 69 1.99 -22.80 16.19
C PRO A 69 3.26 -22.03 16.55
N ASN A 70 3.57 -21.91 17.84
CA ASN A 70 4.83 -21.38 18.35
C ASN A 70 5.19 -19.96 17.89
N GLN A 71 4.20 -19.11 17.63
CA GLN A 71 4.41 -17.71 17.27
C GLN A 71 4.82 -16.90 18.51
N THR A 72 5.90 -16.12 18.39
CA THR A 72 6.27 -15.13 19.41
C THR A 72 5.30 -13.94 19.33
N VAL A 73 4.63 -13.62 20.43
CA VAL A 73 3.61 -12.57 20.54
C VAL A 73 3.91 -11.66 21.72
N THR A 74 3.84 -10.35 21.52
CA THR A 74 3.81 -9.37 22.62
C THR A 74 2.36 -9.18 23.08
N VAL A 75 2.09 -9.52 24.34
CA VAL A 75 0.79 -9.27 24.99
C VAL A 75 0.91 -7.93 25.71
N ALA A 76 0.37 -6.89 25.09
CA ALA A 76 0.50 -5.53 25.60
C ALA A 76 -0.29 -5.37 26.90
N ASN A 77 0.33 -4.78 27.92
CA ASN A 77 -0.33 -4.29 29.14
C ASN A 77 -0.38 -2.76 29.19
N GLN A 78 0.30 -2.09 28.26
CA GLN A 78 0.19 -0.66 28.05
C GLN A 78 0.36 -0.30 26.57
N SER A 79 -0.31 0.76 26.14
CA SER A 79 -0.21 1.28 24.77
C SER A 79 -0.39 2.80 24.71
N ALA A 80 0.24 3.40 23.71
CA ALA A 80 -0.03 4.77 23.27
C ALA A 80 -0.35 4.71 21.78
N THR A 81 -1.61 4.95 21.41
CA THR A 81 -2.12 5.05 20.02
C THR A 81 -1.82 3.85 19.10
N PHE A 82 -1.35 2.72 19.66
CA PHE A 82 -1.04 1.50 18.91
C PHE A 82 -2.32 0.72 18.56
N PHE A 83 -3.27 0.68 19.50
CA PHE A 83 -4.59 0.08 19.30
C PHE A 83 -5.62 1.15 19.01
N SER A 84 -6.63 0.79 18.23
CA SER A 84 -7.73 1.68 17.87
C SER A 84 -9.03 0.87 17.75
N PRO A 85 -10.21 1.51 17.78
CA PRO A 85 -11.47 0.78 17.61
C PRO A 85 -11.46 -0.10 16.36
N GLY A 86 -11.69 -1.40 16.54
CA GLY A 86 -11.62 -2.41 15.47
C GLY A 86 -10.24 -3.03 15.22
N VAL A 87 -9.18 -2.55 15.89
CA VAL A 87 -7.80 -3.07 15.78
C VAL A 87 -7.27 -3.43 17.17
N SER A 88 -7.35 -4.71 17.53
CA SER A 88 -6.85 -5.26 18.80
C SER A 88 -5.41 -5.82 18.70
N GLY A 89 -4.82 -5.80 17.52
CA GLY A 89 -3.52 -6.39 17.29
C GLY A 89 -2.90 -5.98 15.96
N MET A 90 -1.60 -6.24 15.84
CA MET A 90 -0.82 -6.08 14.63
C MET A 90 -0.02 -7.36 14.39
N ILE A 91 0.02 -7.81 13.14
CA ILE A 91 0.84 -8.96 12.74
C ILE A 91 2.19 -8.43 12.27
N GLY A 92 3.27 -8.91 12.90
CA GLY A 92 4.64 -8.55 12.51
C GLY A 92 5.06 -9.29 11.25
N MET A 93 5.23 -8.57 10.15
CA MET A 93 5.61 -9.12 8.84
C MET A 93 6.99 -8.64 8.36
N GLY A 94 7.80 -8.09 9.25
CA GLY A 94 9.13 -7.56 8.98
C GLY A 94 10.24 -8.60 8.73
N LEU A 95 11.36 -8.13 8.16
CA LEU A 95 12.49 -8.95 7.73
C LEU A 95 13.54 -9.30 8.80
N ALA A 96 13.70 -8.51 9.86
CA ALA A 96 14.85 -8.70 10.75
C ALA A 96 14.45 -8.46 12.21
N PRO A 97 14.66 -9.39 13.17
CA PRO A 97 15.08 -10.76 12.89
C PRO A 97 13.89 -11.53 12.29
N PHE A 98 14.10 -12.12 11.11
CA PHE A 98 13.08 -12.87 10.38
C PHE A 98 12.49 -14.02 11.22
N VAL A 99 13.33 -14.63 12.06
CA VAL A 99 13.11 -15.92 12.76
C VAL A 99 11.85 -16.02 13.61
N ASP A 100 11.28 -14.90 14.07
CA ASP A 100 10.07 -14.86 14.88
C ASP A 100 8.82 -14.41 14.09
N SER A 101 8.94 -14.23 12.77
CA SER A 101 7.80 -13.89 11.91
C SER A 101 6.94 -15.10 11.57
N PRO A 102 5.64 -14.92 11.25
CA PRO A 102 4.79 -15.99 10.73
C PRO A 102 5.38 -16.64 9.47
N ALA A 103 6.07 -15.86 8.64
CA ALA A 103 6.71 -16.33 7.41
C ALA A 103 7.88 -17.28 7.70
N ALA A 104 8.79 -16.90 8.61
CA ALA A 104 9.93 -17.75 8.98
C ALA A 104 9.48 -19.05 9.64
N ASN A 105 8.49 -18.95 10.52
CA ASN A 105 7.92 -20.11 11.19
C ASN A 105 7.28 -21.07 10.18
N TRP A 106 6.53 -20.55 9.21
CA TRP A 106 5.98 -21.38 8.13
C TRP A 106 7.09 -22.03 7.28
N LEU A 107 8.14 -21.29 6.91
CA LEU A 107 9.25 -21.84 6.12
C LEU A 107 10.00 -22.93 6.88
N ALA A 108 10.21 -22.77 8.18
CA ALA A 108 10.84 -23.78 9.02
C ALA A 108 10.04 -25.10 9.06
N GLN A 109 8.71 -25.01 8.99
CA GLN A 109 7.81 -26.17 8.93
C GLN A 109 7.64 -26.73 7.51
N ASN A 110 8.03 -25.98 6.48
CA ASN A 110 7.86 -26.34 5.08
C ASN A 110 9.21 -26.23 4.33
N PRO A 111 10.23 -27.04 4.69
CA PRO A 111 11.60 -26.87 4.20
C PRO A 111 11.76 -27.11 2.69
N THR A 112 10.79 -27.78 2.04
CA THR A 112 10.77 -27.97 0.59
C THR A 112 10.27 -26.74 -0.17
N GLN A 113 9.70 -25.76 0.53
CA GLN A 113 9.22 -24.52 -0.06
C GLN A 113 10.36 -23.50 -0.11
N PRO A 114 10.69 -22.96 -1.29
CA PRO A 114 11.80 -22.02 -1.43
C PRO A 114 11.47 -20.65 -0.83
N THR A 115 10.18 -20.28 -0.85
CA THR A 115 9.70 -18.95 -0.47
C THR A 115 8.35 -18.99 0.21
N PHE A 116 8.16 -18.08 1.16
CA PHE A 116 6.85 -17.69 1.68
C PHE A 116 6.42 -16.44 0.91
N SER A 117 5.21 -16.41 0.36
CA SER A 117 4.72 -15.22 -0.33
C SER A 117 3.31 -14.84 0.08
N PHE A 118 2.99 -13.55 0.06
CA PHE A 118 1.63 -13.08 0.25
C PHE A 118 1.35 -11.84 -0.60
N GLY A 119 0.12 -11.71 -1.04
CA GLY A 119 -0.36 -10.58 -1.84
C GLY A 119 -1.30 -9.69 -1.06
N MET A 120 -1.31 -8.40 -1.35
CA MET A 120 -2.18 -7.41 -0.73
C MET A 120 -2.94 -6.61 -1.77
N ALA A 121 -4.26 -6.59 -1.64
CA ALA A 121 -5.19 -5.77 -2.40
C ALA A 121 -6.00 -4.90 -1.41
N LEU A 122 -5.37 -3.84 -0.89
CA LEU A 122 -5.92 -3.04 0.20
C LEU A 122 -6.80 -1.91 -0.31
N ASN A 123 -7.94 -1.69 0.34
CA ASN A 123 -8.81 -0.56 0.03
C ASN A 123 -8.25 0.74 0.64
N PRO A 124 -8.52 1.91 0.03
CA PRO A 124 -8.16 3.17 0.65
C PRO A 124 -8.91 3.34 1.98
N PRO A 125 -8.30 4.02 2.98
CA PRO A 125 -8.99 4.35 4.22
C PRO A 125 -10.32 5.06 3.92
N SER A 126 -11.41 4.58 4.51
CA SER A 126 -12.75 5.13 4.30
C SER A 126 -13.54 5.12 5.60
N ASN A 127 -14.20 6.24 5.92
CA ASN A 127 -15.11 6.32 7.06
C ASN A 127 -16.44 5.57 6.80
N PHE A 128 -16.66 5.10 5.58
CA PHE A 128 -17.93 4.51 5.13
C PHE A 128 -17.87 3.00 4.93
N SER A 129 -16.70 2.38 5.06
CA SER A 129 -16.50 0.95 4.84
C SER A 129 -15.62 0.35 5.91
N THR A 130 -16.00 -0.83 6.39
CA THR A 130 -15.15 -1.69 7.23
C THR A 130 -14.31 -2.66 6.41
N ASP A 131 -14.51 -2.72 5.09
CA ASP A 131 -13.72 -3.55 4.19
C ASP A 131 -12.36 -2.90 3.90
N GLY A 132 -11.33 -3.35 4.63
CA GLY A 132 -9.94 -2.95 4.44
C GLY A 132 -9.26 -3.55 3.20
N GLY A 133 -9.94 -4.44 2.46
CA GLY A 133 -9.39 -5.17 1.32
C GLY A 133 -9.01 -6.61 1.67
N VAL A 134 -8.18 -7.22 0.82
CA VAL A 134 -7.89 -8.66 0.87
C VAL A 134 -6.40 -8.93 1.00
N LEU A 135 -6.06 -9.87 1.87
CA LEU A 135 -4.73 -10.46 2.02
C LEU A 135 -4.75 -11.87 1.41
N HIS A 136 -4.00 -12.08 0.33
CA HIS A 136 -3.83 -13.38 -0.30
C HIS A 136 -2.63 -14.09 0.32
N TRP A 137 -2.91 -14.98 1.26
CA TRP A 137 -1.88 -15.65 2.05
C TRP A 137 -1.30 -16.87 1.32
N LEU A 138 0.02 -17.02 1.30
CA LEU A 138 0.80 -18.06 0.59
C LEU A 138 0.70 -18.03 -0.94
N HIS A 139 -0.40 -17.54 -1.49
CA HIS A 139 -0.68 -17.60 -2.92
C HIS A 139 -1.26 -16.26 -3.40
N PRO A 140 -0.41 -15.31 -3.82
CA PRO A 140 -0.88 -14.08 -4.46
C PRO A 140 -1.86 -14.38 -5.61
N ASP A 141 -2.97 -13.65 -5.68
CA ASP A 141 -4.03 -13.86 -6.68
C ASP A 141 -3.87 -12.91 -7.88
N SER A 142 -3.63 -13.50 -9.06
CA SER A 142 -3.55 -12.79 -10.34
C SER A 142 -4.83 -12.10 -10.79
N SER A 143 -6.00 -12.47 -10.25
CA SER A 143 -7.27 -11.82 -10.59
C SER A 143 -7.39 -10.40 -10.01
N PHE A 144 -6.48 -10.01 -9.11
CA PHE A 144 -6.45 -8.69 -8.47
C PHE A 144 -5.43 -7.72 -9.09
N TYR A 145 -4.67 -8.13 -10.10
CA TYR A 145 -3.73 -7.25 -10.78
C TYR A 145 -3.70 -7.46 -12.29
N ARG A 146 -3.16 -6.48 -13.01
CA ARG A 146 -2.98 -6.53 -14.46
C ARG A 146 -1.59 -6.07 -14.85
N GLY A 147 -1.14 -6.55 -16.00
CA GLY A 147 0.21 -6.29 -16.50
C GLY A 147 1.26 -7.08 -15.74
N ASP A 148 2.52 -6.75 -16.02
CA ASP A 148 3.66 -7.41 -15.41
C ASP A 148 3.91 -6.90 -13.98
N ILE A 149 4.48 -7.77 -13.15
CA ILE A 149 4.91 -7.43 -11.80
C ILE A 149 6.33 -6.84 -11.88
N ALA A 150 6.49 -5.62 -11.39
CA ALA A 150 7.80 -5.04 -11.17
C ALA A 150 8.37 -5.51 -9.83
N TRP A 151 9.37 -6.40 -9.89
CA TRP A 151 10.05 -6.91 -8.71
C TRP A 151 11.21 -6.01 -8.29
N LYS A 152 11.26 -5.71 -6.99
CA LYS A 152 12.38 -5.00 -6.35
C LYS A 152 12.89 -5.81 -5.17
N PRO A 153 14.21 -5.95 -5.00
CA PRO A 153 14.76 -6.52 -3.77
C PRO A 153 14.40 -5.62 -2.59
N MET A 154 14.12 -6.22 -1.45
CA MET A 154 13.99 -5.47 -0.21
C MET A 154 15.38 -5.04 0.26
N LEU A 155 15.48 -3.81 0.72
CA LEU A 155 16.71 -3.20 1.19
C LEU A 155 16.64 -2.94 2.70
N ALA A 156 17.80 -2.79 3.32
CA ALA A 156 17.87 -2.29 4.69
C ALA A 156 17.55 -0.78 4.72
N ALA A 157 17.01 -0.32 5.85
CA ALA A 157 16.92 1.11 6.13
C ALA A 157 18.33 1.73 6.15
N ASN A 158 18.48 2.97 5.69
CA ASN A 158 19.70 3.75 5.87
C ASN A 158 19.72 4.43 7.26
N ALA A 159 20.85 5.08 7.58
CA ALA A 159 21.13 5.61 8.91
C ALA A 159 20.28 6.83 9.33
N SER A 160 19.65 7.53 8.37
CA SER A 160 18.81 8.72 8.58
C SER A 160 17.44 8.37 9.15
N MET A 161 16.98 7.13 8.95
CA MET A 161 15.78 6.61 9.60
C MET A 161 16.18 5.86 10.86
N PRO A 162 15.35 5.89 11.93
CA PRO A 162 15.65 5.12 13.13
C PRO A 162 15.90 3.66 12.73
N SER A 163 17.07 3.13 13.11
CA SER A 163 17.69 1.88 12.66
C SER A 163 16.88 0.60 12.86
N ASN A 164 15.66 0.76 13.36
CA ASN A 164 14.70 -0.26 13.72
C ASN A 164 13.52 -0.35 12.74
N LEU A 165 13.38 0.57 11.77
CA LEU A 165 12.36 0.58 10.70
C LEU A 165 12.66 -0.38 9.54
N SER A 166 13.50 -1.39 9.75
CA SER A 166 14.20 -2.19 8.73
C SER A 166 13.33 -3.12 7.86
N THR A 167 12.16 -2.70 7.39
CA THR A 167 11.21 -3.59 6.73
C THR A 167 10.57 -2.91 5.53
N TRP A 168 10.55 -3.61 4.38
CA TRP A 168 9.84 -3.20 3.15
C TRP A 168 10.35 -1.93 2.47
N PHE A 169 11.63 -1.61 2.67
CA PHE A 169 12.30 -0.65 1.81
C PHE A 169 12.61 -1.28 0.45
N VAL A 170 12.40 -0.52 -0.61
CA VAL A 170 12.76 -0.86 -1.98
C VAL A 170 13.32 0.38 -2.67
N GLU A 171 14.04 0.19 -3.78
CA GLU A 171 14.47 1.30 -4.63
C GLU A 171 13.36 1.66 -5.62
N MET A 172 12.83 2.88 -5.49
CA MET A 172 11.97 3.52 -6.49
C MET A 172 12.86 4.05 -7.63
N ASP A 173 12.42 3.96 -8.89
CA ASP A 173 13.26 4.40 -10.02
C ASP A 173 13.06 5.88 -10.37
N ALA A 174 11.83 6.35 -10.21
CA ALA A 174 11.48 7.73 -10.48
C ALA A 174 10.17 8.15 -9.80
N TRP A 175 10.05 9.44 -9.55
CA TRP A 175 8.79 10.09 -9.28
C TRP A 175 8.70 11.45 -9.99
N SER A 176 7.47 11.90 -10.25
CA SER A 176 7.22 13.25 -10.74
C SER A 176 5.93 13.81 -10.16
N VAL A 177 5.92 15.10 -9.88
CA VAL A 177 4.74 15.87 -9.52
C VAL A 177 4.51 16.92 -10.58
N SER A 178 3.30 16.93 -11.13
CA SER A 178 2.89 17.89 -12.15
C SER A 178 1.57 18.56 -11.78
N GLY A 179 1.48 19.86 -12.04
CA GLY A 179 0.27 20.65 -11.89
C GLY A 179 -0.40 20.97 -13.22
N SER A 180 -1.41 21.85 -13.15
CA SER A 180 -2.05 22.40 -14.35
C SER A 180 -1.21 23.45 -15.09
N SER A 181 -0.20 24.05 -14.43
CA SER A 181 0.75 24.97 -15.08
C SER A 181 1.95 24.20 -15.63
N SER A 182 2.50 24.65 -16.76
CA SER A 182 3.70 24.07 -17.36
C SER A 182 4.96 24.25 -16.51
N SER A 183 4.96 25.22 -15.58
CA SER A 183 6.05 25.46 -14.65
C SER A 183 6.05 24.51 -13.45
N PHE A 184 4.89 23.96 -13.09
CA PHE A 184 4.78 23.01 -11.99
C PHE A 184 5.05 21.60 -12.51
N ASN A 185 6.33 21.28 -12.64
CA ASN A 185 6.81 19.96 -13.00
C ASN A 185 8.12 19.67 -12.27
N ILE A 186 8.02 18.95 -11.16
CA ILE A 186 9.15 18.58 -10.31
C ILE A 186 9.31 17.07 -10.40
N SER A 187 10.52 16.59 -10.64
CA SER A 187 10.77 15.16 -10.78
C SER A 187 12.14 14.78 -10.27
N GLN A 188 12.28 13.51 -9.94
CA GLN A 188 13.55 12.89 -9.62
C GLN A 188 13.57 11.49 -10.22
N SER A 189 14.72 11.09 -10.74
CA SER A 189 14.95 9.76 -11.33
C SER A 189 16.38 9.33 -11.12
N GLY A 190 16.61 8.02 -11.06
CA GLY A 190 17.94 7.44 -10.92
C GLY A 190 18.03 6.53 -9.71
N THR A 191 19.25 6.35 -9.22
CA THR A 191 19.53 5.47 -8.08
C THR A 191 19.32 6.18 -6.74
N GLU A 192 19.19 5.41 -5.67
CA GLU A 192 19.12 5.86 -4.27
C GLU A 192 17.80 6.51 -3.84
N LEU A 193 16.69 6.28 -4.57
CA LEU A 193 15.35 6.67 -4.10
C LEU A 193 14.78 5.59 -3.16
N LEU A 194 15.44 5.43 -2.01
CA LEU A 194 15.06 4.45 -1.00
C LEU A 194 13.64 4.76 -0.48
N THR A 195 12.73 3.80 -0.63
CA THR A 195 11.30 4.01 -0.44
C THR A 195 10.71 2.94 0.45
N LEU A 196 10.09 3.34 1.55
CA LEU A 196 9.30 2.49 2.43
C LEU A 196 7.87 2.36 1.89
N LEU A 197 7.41 1.13 1.70
CA LEU A 197 6.00 0.83 1.41
C LEU A 197 5.30 0.45 2.73
N ASP A 198 4.53 1.36 3.32
CA ASP A 198 3.90 1.15 4.63
C ASP A 198 2.35 1.26 4.56
N PRO A 199 1.62 0.13 4.52
CA PRO A 199 0.16 0.16 4.48
C PRO A 199 -0.48 0.69 5.77
N PHE A 200 0.26 0.75 6.88
CA PHE A 200 -0.24 1.25 8.15
C PHE A 200 -0.21 2.79 8.20
N TYR A 201 0.66 3.43 7.41
CA TYR A 201 0.74 4.87 7.38
C TYR A 201 -0.30 5.48 6.44
N SER A 202 -0.97 6.54 6.89
CA SER A 202 -2.12 7.12 6.17
C SER A 202 -1.75 8.18 5.13
N ASN A 203 -0.46 8.49 4.96
CA ASN A 203 0.01 9.58 4.10
C ASN A 203 1.22 9.16 3.25
N ILE A 204 1.75 10.10 2.49
CA ILE A 204 2.99 9.97 1.72
C ILE A 204 4.01 10.93 2.33
N VAL A 205 5.26 10.54 2.49
CA VAL A 205 6.31 11.42 3.07
C VAL A 205 7.49 11.51 2.13
N PHE A 206 7.90 12.74 1.85
CA PHE A 206 9.03 13.07 0.98
C PHE A 206 10.13 13.81 1.78
N PRO A 207 11.38 13.77 1.30
CA PRO A 207 12.42 14.67 1.78
C PRO A 207 11.99 16.14 1.71
N GLN A 208 12.41 16.94 2.70
CA GLN A 208 12.00 18.35 2.83
C GLN A 208 12.24 19.16 1.55
N THR A 209 13.40 18.98 0.92
CA THR A 209 13.77 19.69 -0.32
C THR A 209 12.70 19.55 -1.40
N PHE A 210 12.19 18.33 -1.59
CA PHE A 210 11.22 18.05 -2.65
C PHE A 210 9.80 18.43 -2.25
N ALA A 211 9.38 18.11 -1.02
CA ALA A 211 8.06 18.47 -0.53
C ALA A 211 7.85 20.00 -0.54
N ARG A 212 8.85 20.78 -0.11
CA ARG A 212 8.80 22.26 -0.15
C ARG A 212 8.72 22.80 -1.56
N ALA A 213 9.52 22.26 -2.48
CA ALA A 213 9.47 22.66 -3.88
C ALA A 213 8.06 22.41 -4.47
N ILE A 214 7.47 21.24 -4.18
CA ILE A 214 6.11 20.89 -4.62
C ILE A 214 5.07 21.88 -4.08
N TYR A 215 5.11 22.18 -2.78
CA TYR A 215 4.11 23.09 -2.20
C TYR A 215 4.35 24.56 -2.52
N ALA A 216 5.59 24.97 -2.87
CA ALA A 216 5.87 26.32 -3.35
C ALA A 216 5.15 26.63 -4.68
N ASP A 217 4.93 25.60 -5.51
CA ASP A 217 4.21 25.72 -6.78
C ASP A 217 2.67 25.66 -6.65
N ILE A 218 2.15 25.48 -5.43
CA ILE A 218 0.70 25.46 -5.15
C ILE A 218 0.29 26.79 -4.49
N PRO A 219 -0.39 27.71 -5.20
CA PRO A 219 -0.80 28.99 -4.63
C PRO A 219 -1.66 28.83 -3.37
N GLY A 220 -1.28 29.52 -2.29
CA GLY A 220 -1.99 29.45 -1.02
C GLY A 220 -1.68 28.20 -0.18
N ALA A 221 -0.73 27.36 -0.61
CA ALA A 221 -0.21 26.32 0.26
C ALA A 221 0.63 26.91 1.40
N SER A 222 0.51 26.33 2.58
CA SER A 222 1.27 26.71 3.75
C SER A 222 1.51 25.51 4.65
N LYS A 223 2.63 25.51 5.38
CA LYS A 223 2.89 24.48 6.39
C LYS A 223 1.75 24.41 7.40
N HIS A 224 1.35 23.20 7.76
CA HIS A 224 0.25 22.91 8.68
C HIS A 224 0.73 21.93 9.77
N ALA A 225 -0.20 21.40 10.57
CA ALA A 225 0.03 20.55 11.72
C ALA A 225 1.14 19.50 11.50
N THR A 226 1.86 19.24 12.59
CA THR A 226 3.03 18.39 12.65
C THR A 226 2.66 17.12 13.39
N SER A 227 2.87 15.95 12.78
CA SER A 227 2.88 14.67 13.49
C SER A 227 4.20 14.51 14.26
N ALA A 228 4.46 13.37 14.89
CA ALA A 228 5.73 13.16 15.59
C ALA A 228 6.97 13.17 14.67
N PHE A 229 6.79 12.94 13.35
CA PHE A 229 7.91 12.75 12.42
C PHE A 229 7.74 13.42 11.04
N ALA A 230 6.55 13.91 10.71
CA ALA A 230 6.29 14.58 9.43
C ALA A 230 5.41 15.83 9.60
N HIS A 231 5.67 16.85 8.78
CA HIS A 231 4.84 18.03 8.66
C HIS A 231 3.86 17.93 7.49
N SER A 232 2.61 18.27 7.76
CA SER A 232 1.58 18.40 6.73
C SER A 232 1.57 19.81 6.12
N TRP A 233 0.85 19.96 5.01
CA TRP A 233 0.64 21.23 4.33
C TRP A 233 -0.84 21.46 4.13
N LYS A 234 -1.31 22.67 4.47
CA LYS A 234 -2.63 23.17 4.09
C LYS A 234 -2.56 23.68 2.66
N LEU A 235 -3.62 23.49 1.89
CA LEU A 235 -3.75 24.00 0.52
C LEU A 235 -5.20 24.30 0.17
N PRO A 236 -5.47 25.07 -0.90
CA PRO A 236 -6.83 25.22 -1.42
C PRO A 236 -7.44 23.86 -1.79
N CYS A 237 -8.69 23.63 -1.39
CA CYS A 237 -9.40 22.37 -1.65
C CYS A 237 -9.61 22.04 -3.13
N ASN A 238 -9.48 23.03 -4.01
CA ASN A 238 -9.58 22.88 -5.46
C ASN A 238 -8.21 22.72 -6.15
N SER A 239 -7.13 22.55 -5.40
CA SER A 239 -5.79 22.33 -5.98
C SER A 239 -5.77 21.08 -6.85
N LYS A 240 -5.11 21.17 -8.01
CA LYS A 240 -5.01 20.07 -8.98
C LYS A 240 -3.55 19.79 -9.26
N PHE A 241 -3.09 18.62 -8.84
CA PHE A 241 -1.77 18.10 -9.16
C PHE A 241 -1.81 16.58 -9.16
N ARG A 242 -0.80 15.99 -9.79
CA ARG A 242 -0.65 14.55 -9.96
C ARG A 242 0.75 14.13 -9.52
N LEU A 243 0.83 13.11 -8.69
CA LEU A 243 2.07 12.41 -8.35
C LEU A 243 2.14 11.13 -9.18
N THR A 244 3.21 10.94 -9.93
CA THR A 244 3.53 9.69 -10.65
C THR A 244 4.73 9.04 -10.00
N VAL A 245 4.68 7.73 -9.80
CA VAL A 245 5.74 6.94 -9.19
C VAL A 245 6.01 5.72 -10.07
N THR A 246 7.29 5.35 -10.20
CA THR A 246 7.75 4.28 -11.09
C THR A 246 8.63 3.27 -10.36
N PHE A 247 8.32 1.99 -10.58
CA PHE A 247 9.11 0.82 -10.16
C PHE A 247 9.31 -0.08 -11.39
N GLY A 248 10.54 -0.20 -11.90
CA GLY A 248 10.88 -0.93 -13.10
C GLY A 248 10.05 -0.47 -14.30
N THR A 249 9.30 -1.41 -14.88
CA THR A 249 8.36 -1.15 -15.98
C THR A 249 6.98 -0.68 -15.51
N PHE A 250 6.70 -0.75 -14.21
CA PHE A 250 5.44 -0.33 -13.62
C PHE A 250 5.46 1.16 -13.26
N SER A 251 4.45 1.90 -13.70
CA SER A 251 4.25 3.30 -13.33
C SER A 251 2.78 3.54 -13.02
N THR A 252 2.50 4.31 -11.97
CA THR A 252 1.14 4.70 -11.60
C THR A 252 1.10 6.12 -11.08
N SER A 253 -0.07 6.74 -11.16
CA SER A 253 -0.27 8.11 -10.71
C SER A 253 -1.44 8.23 -9.74
N LEU A 254 -1.26 9.09 -8.73
CA LEU A 254 -2.31 9.62 -7.89
C LEU A 254 -2.67 11.03 -8.36
N ASP A 255 -3.94 11.37 -8.35
CA ASP A 255 -4.42 12.71 -8.66
C ASP A 255 -4.98 13.42 -7.42
N GLN A 256 -5.59 14.58 -7.62
CA GLN A 256 -6.14 15.40 -6.55
C GLN A 256 -7.17 14.66 -5.66
N THR A 257 -7.84 13.63 -6.17
CA THR A 257 -8.83 12.89 -5.38
C THR A 257 -8.19 12.08 -4.26
N SER A 258 -6.91 11.73 -4.41
CA SER A 258 -6.13 11.04 -3.39
C SER A 258 -5.12 11.95 -2.68
N LEU A 259 -4.67 13.02 -3.36
CA LEU A 259 -3.62 13.90 -2.85
C LEU A 259 -4.13 15.10 -2.04
N VAL A 260 -5.42 15.44 -2.15
CA VAL A 260 -6.06 16.54 -1.41
C VAL A 260 -7.10 15.98 -0.44
N VAL A 261 -6.78 15.99 0.85
CA VAL A 261 -7.62 15.40 1.90
C VAL A 261 -8.37 16.51 2.63
N LYS A 262 -9.71 16.51 2.51
CA LYS A 262 -10.56 17.42 3.27
C LYS A 262 -10.78 16.91 4.69
N GLN A 263 -10.35 17.70 5.67
CA GLN A 263 -10.53 17.43 7.09
C GLN A 263 -11.96 17.75 7.55
N ALA A 264 -12.32 17.28 8.75
CA ALA A 264 -13.65 17.47 9.33
C ALA A 264 -14.04 18.95 9.54
N ASP A 265 -13.05 19.80 9.80
CA ASP A 265 -13.20 21.27 9.94
C ASP A 265 -13.31 22.01 8.59
N GLY A 266 -13.28 21.27 7.48
CA GLY A 266 -13.34 21.80 6.13
C GLY A 266 -12.00 22.27 5.56
N VAL A 267 -10.90 22.23 6.32
CA VAL A 267 -9.55 22.54 5.84
C VAL A 267 -9.06 21.40 4.94
N CYS A 268 -8.44 21.72 3.81
CA CYS A 268 -7.79 20.73 2.97
C CYS A 268 -6.29 20.66 3.26
N VAL A 269 -5.81 19.44 3.48
CA VAL A 269 -4.41 19.12 3.71
C VAL A 269 -3.90 18.19 2.63
N GLY A 270 -2.62 18.26 2.35
CA GLY A 270 -1.99 17.43 1.34
C GLY A 270 -1.66 16.06 1.92
N ALA A 271 -1.96 15.01 1.16
CA ALA A 271 -1.56 13.65 1.52
C ALA A 271 -0.02 13.49 1.47
N LEU A 272 0.68 14.33 0.70
CA LEU A 272 2.13 14.40 0.66
C LEU A 272 2.64 15.30 1.79
N GLN A 273 3.49 14.76 2.64
CA GLN A 273 4.09 15.40 3.80
C GLN A 273 5.59 15.55 3.62
N GLU A 274 6.22 16.40 4.43
CA GLU A 274 7.67 16.46 4.54
C GLU A 274 8.14 15.80 5.83
N TRP A 275 9.28 15.13 5.81
CA TRP A 275 9.95 14.70 7.04
C TRP A 275 10.26 15.92 7.94
N ILE A 276 10.18 15.75 9.26
CA ILE A 276 10.64 16.76 10.24
C ILE A 276 12.17 16.81 10.24
N ASP A 277 12.82 15.66 10.15
CA ASP A 277 14.28 15.58 10.03
C ASP A 277 14.70 16.02 8.62
N ALA A 278 15.54 17.05 8.54
CA ALA A 278 16.06 17.56 7.29
C ALA A 278 17.11 16.64 6.64
N SER A 279 17.66 15.69 7.39
CA SER A 279 18.62 14.68 6.91
C SER A 279 17.96 13.44 6.32
N ALA A 280 16.64 13.27 6.49
CA ALA A 280 15.89 12.16 5.91
C ALA A 280 15.83 12.30 4.38
N THR A 281 16.35 11.28 3.69
CA THR A 281 16.43 11.22 2.23
C THR A 281 15.45 10.22 1.62
N GLU A 282 14.77 9.45 2.46
CA GLU A 282 13.92 8.34 2.10
C GLU A 282 12.51 8.83 1.79
N TYR A 283 11.79 8.02 1.04
CA TYR A 283 10.38 8.23 0.74
C TYR A 283 9.55 7.24 1.55
N LEU A 284 8.34 7.63 1.92
CA LEU A 284 7.36 6.71 2.49
C LEU A 284 6.08 6.81 1.66
N LEU A 285 5.67 5.69 1.08
CA LEU A 285 4.42 5.57 0.34
C LEU A 285 3.41 4.79 1.18
N GLY A 286 2.47 5.52 1.78
CA GLY A 286 1.45 4.94 2.63
C GLY A 286 0.21 4.45 1.90
N SER A 287 -0.85 4.20 2.65
CA SER A 287 -2.14 3.70 2.19
C SER A 287 -2.77 4.44 1.00
N PRO A 288 -2.66 5.78 0.81
CA PRO A 288 -3.21 6.42 -0.39
C PRO A 288 -2.58 5.90 -1.68
N PHE A 289 -1.28 5.61 -1.65
CA PHE A 289 -0.57 5.04 -2.79
C PHE A 289 -0.78 3.52 -2.88
N ILE A 290 -0.69 2.81 -1.75
CA ILE A 290 -0.85 1.35 -1.73
C ILE A 290 -2.24 0.91 -2.20
N ALA A 291 -3.28 1.74 -2.00
CA ALA A 291 -4.64 1.40 -2.41
C ALA A 291 -4.83 1.19 -3.93
N VAL A 292 -3.96 1.79 -4.76
CA VAL A 292 -3.98 1.62 -6.23
C VAL A 292 -3.06 0.49 -6.71
N LEU A 293 -2.36 -0.17 -5.79
CA LEU A 293 -1.41 -1.23 -6.08
C LEU A 293 -1.93 -2.59 -5.69
N TYR A 294 -1.43 -3.60 -6.40
CA TYR A 294 -1.33 -4.93 -5.86
C TYR A 294 0.12 -5.17 -5.46
N LEU A 295 0.34 -5.43 -4.18
CA LEU A 295 1.68 -5.69 -3.65
C LEU A 295 1.86 -7.17 -3.38
N ILE A 296 3.03 -7.72 -3.72
CA ILE A 296 3.42 -9.08 -3.42
C ILE A 296 4.69 -9.04 -2.60
N PHE A 297 4.69 -9.70 -1.45
CA PHE A 297 5.87 -9.86 -0.61
C PHE A 297 6.32 -11.29 -0.71
N SER A 298 7.60 -11.51 -0.95
CA SER A 298 8.20 -12.85 -1.03
C SER A 298 9.44 -12.90 -0.16
N TYR A 299 9.53 -13.92 0.71
CA TYR A 299 10.63 -14.15 1.62
C TYR A 299 11.27 -15.50 1.36
N SER A 300 12.60 -15.53 1.29
CA SER A 300 13.37 -16.76 1.24
C SER A 300 13.59 -17.36 2.64
N GLN A 301 14.11 -18.58 2.71
CA GLN A 301 14.51 -19.22 3.98
C GLN A 301 15.57 -18.43 4.75
N GLN A 302 16.37 -17.60 4.07
CA GLN A 302 17.43 -16.81 4.69
C GLN A 302 16.94 -15.45 5.21
N GLY A 303 15.66 -15.12 4.98
CA GLY A 303 15.09 -13.81 5.33
C GLY A 303 15.34 -12.74 4.29
N ASP A 304 16.02 -13.03 3.17
CA ASP A 304 16.05 -12.12 2.03
C ASP A 304 14.64 -11.99 1.44
N GLY A 305 14.25 -10.76 1.10
CA GLY A 305 12.91 -10.46 0.62
C GLY A 305 12.89 -9.71 -0.70
N SER A 306 11.76 -9.80 -1.40
CA SER A 306 11.45 -8.97 -2.57
C SER A 306 10.01 -8.50 -2.54
N VAL A 307 9.76 -7.31 -3.06
CA VAL A 307 8.42 -6.77 -3.28
C VAL A 307 8.12 -6.74 -4.76
N GLY A 308 7.03 -7.38 -5.16
CA GLY A 308 6.41 -7.24 -6.46
C GLY A 308 5.35 -6.15 -6.42
N VAL A 309 5.39 -5.23 -7.38
CA VAL A 309 4.41 -4.15 -7.51
C VAL A 309 3.71 -4.26 -8.86
N ALA A 310 2.38 -4.22 -8.85
CA ALA A 310 1.57 -4.24 -10.07
C ALA A 310 0.34 -3.32 -9.96
N ALA A 311 -0.28 -3.03 -11.11
CA ALA A 311 -1.52 -2.25 -11.15
C ALA A 311 -2.67 -3.09 -10.57
N ARG A 312 -3.34 -2.57 -9.54
CA ARG A 312 -4.52 -3.25 -8.98
C ARG A 312 -5.69 -3.21 -9.96
N ILE A 313 -6.41 -4.32 -10.06
CA ILE A 313 -7.74 -4.36 -10.66
C ILE A 313 -8.75 -3.90 -9.60
N THR A 314 -9.28 -2.69 -9.74
CA THR A 314 -10.40 -2.22 -8.93
C THR A 314 -11.73 -2.68 -9.55
N ALA A 315 -12.71 -3.06 -8.71
CA ALA A 315 -13.99 -3.60 -9.16
C ALA A 315 -14.78 -2.63 -10.09
N SER A 316 -14.49 -1.32 -10.05
CA SER A 316 -15.05 -0.33 -10.97
C SER A 316 -14.53 -0.43 -12.42
N ASN A 317 -13.44 -1.18 -12.65
CA ASN A 317 -12.82 -1.36 -13.96
C ASN A 317 -13.08 -2.73 -14.58
N LYS A 318 -14.03 -3.52 -14.06
CA LYS A 318 -14.60 -4.63 -14.85
C LYS A 318 -15.49 -4.02 -15.94
N LEU A 319 -14.88 -3.47 -16.98
CA LEU A 319 -15.53 -3.44 -18.29
C LEU A 319 -15.99 -4.87 -18.53
N SER A 320 -17.31 -5.07 -18.56
CA SER A 320 -17.85 -6.42 -18.73
C SER A 320 -17.17 -7.02 -19.96
N THR A 321 -16.87 -8.31 -19.93
CA THR A 321 -16.34 -9.01 -21.12
C THR A 321 -17.25 -8.76 -22.34
N GLY A 322 -18.54 -8.44 -22.12
CA GLY A 322 -19.47 -7.97 -23.14
C GLY A 322 -19.20 -6.57 -23.72
N ALA A 323 -18.62 -5.63 -22.96
CA ALA A 323 -18.17 -4.33 -23.49
C ALA A 323 -16.92 -4.47 -24.38
N LEU A 324 -16.01 -5.39 -24.04
CA LEU A 324 -14.83 -5.68 -24.87
C LEU A 324 -15.21 -6.41 -26.17
N VAL A 325 -16.15 -7.37 -26.09
CA VAL A 325 -16.73 -8.05 -27.26
C VAL A 325 -17.61 -7.09 -28.09
N GLY A 326 -18.29 -6.15 -27.45
CA GLY A 326 -19.09 -5.11 -28.12
C GLY A 326 -18.27 -4.13 -28.94
N ILE A 327 -17.05 -3.80 -28.52
CA ILE A 327 -16.13 -2.96 -29.29
C ILE A 327 -15.61 -3.69 -30.53
N ILE A 328 -15.32 -5.00 -30.42
CA ILE A 328 -14.82 -5.80 -31.56
C ILE A 328 -15.93 -6.11 -32.57
N LEU A 329 -17.16 -6.38 -32.12
CA LEU A 329 -18.30 -6.59 -33.03
C LEU A 329 -18.81 -5.27 -33.63
N GLY A 330 -18.75 -4.17 -32.88
CA GLY A 330 -19.14 -2.85 -33.36
C GLY A 330 -18.25 -2.33 -34.49
N THR A 331 -16.94 -2.57 -34.45
CA THR A 331 -16.03 -2.14 -35.53
C THR A 331 -16.24 -2.92 -36.83
N VAL A 332 -16.56 -4.22 -36.76
CA VAL A 332 -16.88 -5.02 -37.95
C VAL A 332 -18.20 -4.58 -38.60
N ALA A 333 -19.22 -4.25 -37.81
CA ALA A 333 -20.50 -3.77 -38.32
C ALA A 333 -20.38 -2.39 -39.00
N VAL A 334 -19.61 -1.47 -38.42
CA VAL A 334 -19.37 -0.14 -38.99
C VAL A 334 -18.54 -0.23 -40.27
N ALA A 335 -17.50 -1.09 -40.31
CA ALA A 335 -16.72 -1.33 -41.52
C ALA A 335 -17.59 -1.90 -42.66
N ALA A 336 -18.47 -2.87 -42.36
CA ALA A 336 -19.39 -3.43 -43.35
C ALA A 336 -20.37 -2.37 -43.91
N LEU A 337 -20.92 -1.51 -43.04
CA LEU A 337 -21.80 -0.42 -43.46
C LEU A 337 -21.09 0.62 -44.34
N LEU A 338 -19.84 0.97 -44.03
CA LEU A 338 -19.05 1.89 -44.85
C LEU A 338 -18.74 1.32 -46.23
N ILE A 339 -18.46 0.01 -46.32
CA ILE A 339 -18.25 -0.66 -47.61
C ILE A 339 -19.54 -0.64 -48.43
N ILE A 340 -20.69 -0.99 -47.84
CA ILE A 340 -21.99 -0.98 -48.53
C ILE A 340 -22.33 0.43 -49.02
N ALA A 341 -22.16 1.46 -48.18
CA ALA A 341 -22.39 2.84 -48.56
C ALA A 341 -21.48 3.29 -49.71
N GLY A 342 -20.19 2.93 -49.67
CA GLY A 342 -19.24 3.20 -50.74
C GLY A 342 -19.65 2.57 -52.07
N VAL A 343 -20.08 1.31 -52.04
CA VAL A 343 -20.55 0.58 -53.24
C VAL A 343 -21.82 1.23 -53.81
N LEU A 344 -22.79 1.58 -52.97
CA LEU A 344 -24.02 2.24 -53.41
C LEU A 344 -23.76 3.62 -54.04
N LEU A 345 -22.86 4.40 -53.44
CA LEU A 345 -22.44 5.69 -53.99
C LEU A 345 -21.72 5.53 -55.33
N TYR A 346 -20.85 4.53 -55.46
CA TYR A 346 -20.18 4.21 -56.71
C TYR A 346 -21.17 3.86 -57.84
N PHE A 347 -22.15 3.00 -57.57
CA PHE A 347 -23.19 2.66 -58.56
C PHE A 347 -24.10 3.85 -58.89
N ALA A 348 -24.41 4.72 -57.93
CA ALA A 348 -25.17 5.94 -58.18
C ALA A 348 -24.39 6.90 -59.09
N PHE A 349 -23.07 6.99 -58.93
CA PHE A 349 -22.20 7.81 -59.77
C PHE A 349 -22.14 7.27 -61.21
N LEU A 350 -21.92 5.96 -61.38
CA LEU A 350 -21.92 5.31 -62.70
C LEU A 350 -23.24 5.50 -63.46
N ARG A 351 -24.38 5.42 -62.76
CA ARG A 351 -25.71 5.66 -63.37
C ARG A 351 -25.94 7.12 -63.76
N ARG A 352 -25.31 8.09 -63.09
CA ARG A 352 -25.36 9.50 -63.48
C ARG A 352 -24.51 9.76 -64.72
N SER A 353 -23.32 9.16 -64.79
CA SER A 353 -22.45 9.26 -65.97
C SER A 353 -23.09 8.66 -67.23
N ALA A 354 -23.86 7.57 -67.10
CA ALA A 354 -24.57 6.95 -68.22
C ALA A 354 -25.80 7.75 -68.72
N LYS A 355 -26.26 8.78 -68.00
CA LYS A 355 -27.36 9.67 -68.42
C LYS A 355 -26.86 11.01 -69.00
N ALA A 356 -25.55 11.21 -69.03
CA ALA A 356 -24.90 12.42 -69.55
C ALA A 356 -24.16 12.17 -70.89
N ALA A 357 -24.38 11.00 -71.51
CA ALA A 357 -23.97 10.65 -72.87
C ALA A 357 -25.24 10.40 -73.71
#